data_AF-K1SLI8-F1
#
_entry.id   AF-K1SLI8-F1
#
_cell.length_a   1.000
_cell.length_b   1.000
_cell.length_c   1.000
_cell.angle_alpha   90.00
_cell.angle_beta   90.00
_cell.angle_gamma   90.00
#
_symmetry.space_group_name_H-M   'P 1'
#
loop_
_entity.id
_entity.type
_entity.pdbx_description
1 polymer ?
#
loop_
_entity_poly.entity_id
_entity_poly.type
_entity_poly.pdbx_seq_one_letter_code
_entity_poly.pdbx_strand_id
1 'polypeptide(L)'
;DVEVLGTKFDVEAEPDEGIFSTALLRGSVKVSNKLTAGEEFILQPNDEIRLVGNRLQLDRIDNPDEYLWTEGLISIKGQTFEELMHKFEKYFGVRILIERRNIPTVDYNYGKIRISDGIDTALRMLQRSARFSYVRDPEDNTIRIR
;
A
#
# COMPACT_ATOMS: atom_id res chain seq x y z
N ASP A 1 -20.05 -27.24 -13.64
CA ASP A 1 -19.38 -25.98 -13.98
C ASP A 1 -18.37 -25.59 -12.94
N VAL A 2 -17.14 -25.32 -13.39
CA VAL A 2 -16.12 -24.63 -12.59
C VAL A 2 -15.48 -23.62 -13.53
N GLU A 3 -15.75 -22.35 -13.29
CA GLU A 3 -15.12 -21.25 -13.98
C GLU A 3 -14.06 -20.63 -13.07
N VAL A 4 -12.81 -20.55 -13.54
CA VAL A 4 -11.77 -19.73 -12.92
C VAL A 4 -10.81 -19.20 -13.99
N LEU A 5 -10.81 -17.87 -14.20
CA LEU A 5 -10.01 -17.17 -15.23
C LEU A 5 -9.26 -15.94 -14.68
N GLY A 6 -8.86 -15.93 -13.42
CA GLY A 6 -8.37 -14.71 -12.76
C GLY A 6 -6.85 -14.65 -12.57
N THR A 7 -6.18 -13.67 -13.18
CA THR A 7 -4.87 -13.16 -12.74
C THR A 7 -5.09 -11.96 -11.82
N LYS A 8 -4.44 -11.96 -10.65
CA LYS A 8 -4.47 -10.86 -9.67
C LYS A 8 -3.04 -10.49 -9.33
N PHE A 9 -2.66 -9.26 -9.62
CA PHE A 9 -1.31 -8.75 -9.44
C PHE A 9 -1.36 -7.27 -9.05
N ASP A 10 -0.27 -6.79 -8.47
CA ASP A 10 -0.01 -5.38 -8.17
C ASP A 10 1.16 -4.89 -9.01
N VAL A 11 1.14 -3.61 -9.41
CA VAL A 11 2.23 -2.95 -10.12
C VAL A 11 2.41 -1.56 -9.52
N GLU A 12 3.63 -1.27 -9.09
CA GLU A 12 4.06 0.07 -8.75
C GLU A 12 5.07 0.53 -9.80
N ALA A 13 4.86 1.72 -10.35
CA ALA A 13 5.73 2.26 -11.38
C ALA A 13 5.77 3.79 -11.25
N GLU A 14 6.92 4.31 -10.84
CA GLU A 14 7.22 5.74 -10.79
C GLU A 14 8.43 6.01 -11.68
N PRO A 15 8.21 6.28 -12.99
CA PRO A 15 9.28 6.41 -13.98
C PRO A 15 10.30 7.50 -13.65
N ASP A 16 9.83 8.61 -13.07
CA ASP A 16 10.67 9.77 -12.72
C ASP A 16 11.63 9.45 -11.56
N GLU A 17 11.28 8.46 -10.72
CA GLU A 17 12.10 7.99 -9.60
C GLU A 17 12.87 6.69 -9.94
N GLY A 18 12.66 6.14 -11.14
CA GLY A 18 13.27 4.87 -11.56
C GLY A 18 12.73 3.65 -10.80
N ILE A 19 11.56 3.77 -10.16
CA ILE A 19 10.95 2.71 -9.35
C ILE A 19 10.02 1.88 -10.23
N PHE A 20 10.21 0.57 -10.17
CA PHE A 20 9.27 -0.40 -10.71
C PHE A 20 9.22 -1.63 -9.81
N SER A 21 8.02 -2.08 -9.47
CA SER A 21 7.78 -3.37 -8.84
C SER A 21 6.51 -4.01 -9.37
N THR A 22 6.44 -5.34 -9.30
CA THR A 22 5.23 -6.10 -9.63
C THR A 22 5.14 -7.33 -8.75
N ALA A 23 3.98 -7.54 -8.12
CA ALA A 23 3.73 -8.69 -7.26
C ALA A 23 2.56 -9.52 -7.78
N LEU A 24 2.73 -10.83 -7.85
CA LEU A 24 1.69 -11.75 -8.33
C LEU A 24 0.99 -12.44 -7.16
N LEU A 25 -0.31 -12.19 -7.00
CA LEU A 25 -1.11 -12.84 -5.96
C LEU A 25 -1.78 -14.12 -6.47
N ARG A 26 -2.21 -14.14 -7.74
CA ARG A 26 -2.85 -15.29 -8.37
C ARG A 26 -2.69 -15.25 -9.89
N GLY A 27 -2.60 -16.41 -10.54
CA GLY A 27 -2.54 -16.52 -12.00
C GLY A 27 -1.11 -16.59 -12.49
N SER A 28 -0.81 -15.91 -13.60
CA SER A 28 0.53 -15.85 -14.18
C SER A 28 0.76 -14.50 -14.85
N VAL A 29 1.95 -13.94 -14.65
CA VAL A 29 2.38 -12.66 -15.25
C VAL A 29 3.77 -12.86 -15.84
N LYS A 30 3.97 -12.40 -17.08
CA LYS A 30 5.29 -12.28 -17.70
C LYS A 30 5.76 -10.84 -17.59
N VAL A 31 6.96 -10.63 -17.06
CA VAL A 31 7.61 -9.31 -16.94
C VAL A 31 8.84 -9.29 -17.84
N SER A 32 8.97 -8.25 -18.66
CA SER A 32 10.10 -8.06 -19.58
C SER A 32 10.81 -6.74 -19.26
N ASN A 33 12.13 -6.78 -19.12
CA ASN A 33 12.93 -5.58 -18.90
C ASN A 33 13.22 -4.88 -20.23
N LYS A 34 12.88 -3.59 -20.34
CA LYS A 34 13.20 -2.76 -21.52
C LYS A 34 14.61 -2.17 -21.47
N LEU A 35 15.24 -2.13 -20.30
CA LEU A 35 16.58 -1.57 -20.07
C LEU A 35 17.69 -2.58 -20.32
N THR A 36 17.40 -3.88 -20.14
CA THR A 36 18.35 -4.97 -20.40
C THR A 36 17.74 -5.97 -21.37
N ALA A 37 18.26 -6.00 -22.60
CA ALA A 37 17.75 -6.86 -23.66
C ALA A 37 17.76 -8.35 -23.28
N GLY A 38 16.63 -9.03 -23.49
CA GLY A 38 16.47 -10.46 -23.25
C GLY A 38 16.22 -10.85 -21.79
N GLU A 39 16.16 -9.89 -20.85
CA GLU A 39 15.80 -10.18 -19.47
C GLU A 39 14.27 -10.23 -19.30
N GLU A 40 13.75 -11.41 -18.97
CA GLU A 40 12.33 -11.66 -18.75
C GLU A 40 12.09 -12.72 -17.68
N PHE A 41 10.96 -12.63 -16.98
CA PHE A 41 10.54 -13.55 -15.93
C PHE A 41 9.06 -13.90 -16.08
N ILE A 42 8.71 -15.14 -15.75
CA ILE A 42 7.32 -15.57 -15.58
C ILE A 42 7.10 -15.78 -14.09
N LEU A 43 6.30 -14.91 -13.47
CA LEU A 43 6.01 -14.94 -12.05
C LEU A 43 5.07 -16.09 -11.72
N GLN A 44 5.31 -16.70 -10.56
CA GLN A 44 4.40 -17.62 -9.87
C GLN A 44 3.66 -16.88 -8.73
N PRO A 45 2.51 -17.39 -8.27
CA PRO A 45 1.84 -16.81 -7.12
C PRO A 45 2.76 -16.67 -5.89
N ASN A 46 2.69 -15.50 -5.27
CA ASN A 46 3.54 -14.96 -4.20
C ASN A 46 4.98 -14.61 -4.60
N ASP A 47 5.27 -14.49 -5.89
CA ASP A 47 6.49 -13.84 -6.36
C ASP A 47 6.30 -12.32 -6.43
N GLU A 48 7.38 -11.60 -6.18
CA GLU A 48 7.52 -10.18 -6.43
C GLU A 48 8.77 -9.94 -7.27
N ILE A 49 8.69 -9.00 -8.20
CA ILE A 49 9.84 -8.54 -8.97
C ILE A 49 10.03 -7.04 -8.75
N ARG A 50 11.28 -6.60 -8.60
CA ARG A 50 11.64 -5.19 -8.46
C ARG A 50 12.74 -4.83 -9.45
N LEU A 51 12.70 -3.59 -9.96
CA LEU A 51 13.80 -3.05 -10.73
C LEU A 51 14.87 -2.50 -9.77
N VAL A 52 16.07 -3.06 -9.83
CA VAL A 52 17.24 -2.61 -9.06
C VAL A 52 18.34 -2.20 -10.03
N GLY A 53 18.58 -0.89 -10.13
CA GLY A 53 19.38 -0.32 -11.20
C GLY A 53 18.74 -0.61 -12.55
N ASN A 54 19.41 -1.39 -13.40
CA ASN A 54 18.92 -1.76 -14.73
C ASN A 54 18.48 -3.23 -14.82
N ARG A 55 18.36 -3.95 -13.70
CA ARG A 55 18.09 -5.39 -13.66
C ARG A 55 16.84 -5.70 -12.86
N LEU A 56 16.11 -6.72 -13.29
CA LEU A 56 14.99 -7.25 -12.53
C LEU A 56 15.49 -8.23 -11.46
N GLN A 57 15.07 -8.01 -10.22
CA GLN A 57 15.31 -8.91 -9.09
C GLN A 57 14.00 -9.60 -8.72
N LEU A 58 14.00 -10.93 -8.73
CA LEU A 58 12.86 -11.77 -8.35
C LEU A 58 13.02 -12.23 -6.90
N ASP A 59 12.02 -11.93 -6.08
CA ASP A 59 11.93 -12.32 -4.67
C ASP A 59 10.54 -12.91 -4.36
N ARG A 60 10.33 -13.30 -3.11
CA ARG A 60 9.02 -13.71 -2.61
C ARG A 60 8.36 -12.54 -1.90
N ILE A 61 7.03 -12.51 -1.94
CA ILE A 61 6.26 -11.54 -1.15
C ILE A 61 6.52 -11.80 0.34
N ASP A 62 7.24 -10.89 0.97
CA ASP A 62 7.55 -10.95 2.41
C ASP A 62 6.35 -10.54 3.27
N ASN A 63 5.55 -9.59 2.78
CA ASN A 63 4.42 -9.04 3.51
C ASN A 63 3.13 -9.02 2.67
N PRO A 64 2.33 -10.11 2.70
CA PRO A 64 1.08 -10.19 1.93
C PRO A 64 0.05 -9.11 2.30
N ASP A 65 0.16 -8.56 3.51
CA ASP A 65 -0.74 -7.52 4.01
C ASP A 65 -0.63 -6.21 3.22
N GLU A 66 0.48 -5.98 2.50
CA GLU A 66 0.66 -4.81 1.62
C GLU A 66 -0.29 -4.82 0.44
N TYR A 67 -0.71 -5.99 -0.04
CA TYR A 67 -1.56 -6.12 -1.22
C TYR A 67 -3.05 -6.27 -0.90
N LEU A 68 -3.44 -6.18 0.37
CA LEU A 68 -4.84 -6.26 0.80
C LEU A 68 -5.71 -5.13 0.21
N TRP A 69 -5.08 -4.05 -0.26
CA TRP A 69 -5.80 -2.93 -0.88
C TRP A 69 -6.56 -3.36 -2.13
N THR A 70 -6.06 -4.39 -2.83
CA THR A 70 -6.72 -5.03 -3.98
C THR A 70 -8.05 -5.71 -3.60
N GLU A 71 -8.30 -5.91 -2.30
CA GLU A 71 -9.54 -6.43 -1.72
C GLU A 71 -10.33 -5.33 -0.99
N GLY A 72 -9.93 -4.07 -1.14
CA GLY A 72 -10.52 -2.93 -0.46
C GLY A 72 -10.15 -2.85 1.02
N LEU A 73 -9.02 -3.43 1.44
CA LEU A 73 -8.58 -3.49 2.84
C LEU A 73 -7.19 -2.89 3.02
N ILE A 74 -6.96 -2.17 4.12
CA ILE A 74 -5.65 -1.66 4.52
C ILE A 74 -5.23 -2.40 5.79
N SER A 75 -4.06 -3.03 5.80
CA SER A 75 -3.48 -3.55 7.05
C SER A 75 -2.85 -2.42 7.86
N ILE A 76 -3.16 -2.39 9.15
CA ILE A 76 -2.55 -1.47 10.12
C ILE A 76 -1.53 -2.17 11.02
N LYS A 77 -1.28 -3.46 10.78
CA LYS A 77 -0.43 -4.30 11.61
C LYS A 77 1.02 -3.82 11.57
N GLY A 78 1.59 -3.54 12.74
CA GLY A 78 3.01 -3.22 12.93
C GLY A 78 3.46 -1.92 12.26
N GLN A 79 2.53 -1.05 11.88
CA GLN A 79 2.81 0.23 11.22
C GLN A 79 2.92 1.35 12.26
N THR A 80 3.88 2.23 12.08
CA THR A 80 4.00 3.50 12.79
C THR A 80 2.85 4.44 12.40
N PHE A 81 2.64 5.47 13.22
CA PHE A 81 1.59 6.45 12.94
C PHE A 81 1.80 7.16 11.60
N GLU A 82 3.05 7.50 11.29
CA GLU A 82 3.42 8.18 10.05
C GLU A 82 3.21 7.29 8.82
N GLU A 83 3.62 6.02 8.88
CA GLU A 83 3.35 5.03 7.81
C GLU A 83 1.84 4.87 7.57
N LEU A 84 1.04 4.86 8.64
CA LEU A 84 -0.42 4.81 8.52
C LEU A 84 -0.98 6.07 7.85
N MET A 85 -0.48 7.26 8.16
CA MET A 85 -0.93 8.49 7.50
C MET A 85 -0.60 8.46 6.02
N HIS A 86 0.61 8.05 5.63
CA HIS A 86 0.98 7.91 4.23
C HIS A 86 0.15 6.86 3.49
N LYS A 87 -0.12 5.71 4.11
CA LYS A 87 -1.05 4.72 3.55
C LYS A 87 -2.44 5.32 3.36
N PHE A 88 -2.92 6.09 4.34
CA PHE A 88 -4.23 6.71 4.25
C PHE A 88 -4.31 7.78 3.16
N GLU A 89 -3.26 8.57 2.96
CA GLU A 89 -3.16 9.49 1.81
C GLU A 89 -3.32 8.73 0.49
N LYS A 90 -2.53 7.67 0.29
CA LYS A 90 -2.54 6.84 -0.93
C LYS A 90 -3.91 6.20 -1.19
N TYR A 91 -4.50 5.55 -0.19
CA TYR A 91 -5.69 4.72 -0.40
C TYR A 91 -7.02 5.46 -0.29
N PHE A 92 -7.09 6.57 0.45
CA PHE A 92 -8.30 7.39 0.54
C PHE A 92 -8.28 8.62 -0.37
N GLY A 93 -7.16 8.89 -1.06
CA GLY A 93 -7.04 10.01 -1.98
C GLY A 93 -7.14 11.37 -1.28
N VAL A 94 -6.58 11.47 -0.07
CA VAL A 94 -6.56 12.68 0.76
C VAL A 94 -5.13 13.16 0.95
N ARG A 95 -4.95 14.42 1.34
CA ARG A 95 -3.67 14.91 1.86
C ARG A 95 -3.72 14.90 3.38
N ILE A 96 -2.66 14.45 4.06
CA ILE A 96 -2.59 14.43 5.52
C ILE A 96 -1.36 15.22 5.98
N LEU A 97 -1.59 16.26 6.77
CA LEU A 97 -0.54 17.06 7.40
C LEU A 97 -0.50 16.77 8.89
N ILE A 98 0.66 16.34 9.38
CA ILE A 98 0.90 16.11 10.81
C ILE A 98 1.40 17.41 11.44
N GLU A 99 0.48 18.20 12.01
CA GLU A 99 0.76 19.52 12.59
C GLU A 99 0.96 19.44 14.11
N ARG A 100 1.76 18.47 14.57
CA ARG A 100 2.05 18.26 15.98
C ARG A 100 3.48 17.82 16.21
N ARG A 101 4.05 18.21 17.35
CA ARG A 101 5.43 17.86 17.71
C ARG A 101 5.58 16.44 18.24
N ASN A 102 4.61 15.99 19.03
CA ASN A 102 4.65 14.65 19.62
C ASN A 102 3.90 13.71 18.68
N ILE A 103 4.56 12.73 18.07
CA ILE A 103 3.89 11.71 17.25
C ILE A 103 3.24 10.68 18.18
N PRO A 104 1.98 10.28 17.99
CA PRO A 104 1.37 9.30 18.87
C PRO A 104 1.94 7.92 18.56
N THR A 105 2.19 7.14 19.60
CA THR A 105 2.50 5.72 19.42
C THR A 105 1.21 4.97 19.10
N VAL A 106 1.25 4.17 18.06
CA VAL A 106 0.24 3.16 17.73
C VAL A 106 0.88 1.79 17.90
N ASP A 107 0.16 0.86 18.51
CA ASP A 107 0.62 -0.52 18.72
C ASP A 107 -0.49 -1.48 18.29
N TYR A 108 -0.69 -1.56 16.98
CA TYR A 108 -1.60 -2.51 16.37
C TYR A 108 -0.81 -3.74 15.93
N ASN A 109 -0.85 -4.80 16.73
CA ASN A 109 -0.29 -6.10 16.35
C ASN A 109 -1.17 -6.87 15.34
N TYR A 110 -2.37 -6.34 15.05
CA TYR A 110 -3.33 -6.83 14.08
C TYR A 110 -4.32 -5.70 13.73
N GLY A 111 -5.02 -5.85 12.61
CA GLY A 111 -6.14 -4.97 12.25
C GLY A 111 -6.20 -4.73 10.75
N LYS A 112 -7.43 -4.62 10.24
CA LYS A 112 -7.70 -4.26 8.84
C LYS A 112 -8.78 -3.21 8.81
N ILE A 113 -8.62 -2.22 7.95
CA ILE A 113 -9.59 -1.15 7.72
C ILE A 113 -10.14 -1.31 6.31
N ARG A 114 -11.45 -1.23 6.14
CA ARG A 114 -12.07 -1.26 4.82
C ARG A 114 -12.02 0.13 4.20
N ILE A 115 -11.49 0.25 2.98
CA ILE A 115 -11.35 1.52 2.28
C ILE A 115 -12.72 2.17 2.05
N SER A 116 -13.75 1.36 1.76
CA SER A 116 -15.12 1.86 1.58
C SER A 116 -15.73 2.50 2.82
N ASP A 117 -15.21 2.24 4.01
CA ASP A 117 -15.71 2.83 5.26
C ASP A 117 -15.22 4.28 5.45
N GLY A 118 -14.29 4.72 4.60
CA GLY A 118 -13.78 6.08 4.53
C GLY A 118 -12.72 6.43 5.60
N ILE A 119 -12.00 7.52 5.32
CA ILE A 119 -10.90 8.00 6.14
C ILE A 119 -11.32 8.36 7.58
N ASP A 120 -12.50 8.94 7.78
CA ASP A 120 -12.98 9.30 9.12
C ASP A 120 -13.17 8.08 10.02
N THR A 121 -13.56 6.94 9.45
CA THR A 121 -13.66 5.68 10.20
C THR A 121 -12.27 5.16 10.57
N ALA A 122 -11.32 5.26 9.64
CA ALA A 122 -9.94 4.87 9.87
C ALA A 122 -9.28 5.70 10.99
N LEU A 123 -9.39 7.03 10.92
CA LEU A 123 -8.83 7.94 11.93
C LEU A 123 -9.48 7.73 13.31
N ARG A 124 -10.82 7.60 13.37
CA ARG A 124 -11.52 7.30 14.63
C ARG A 124 -11.10 5.95 15.22
N MET A 125 -10.80 4.96 14.39
CA MET A 125 -10.27 3.69 14.87
C MET A 125 -8.90 3.87 15.53
N LEU A 126 -8.00 4.64 14.92
CA LEU A 126 -6.69 4.95 15.51
C LEU A 126 -6.82 5.77 16.81
N GLN A 127 -7.81 6.67 16.90
CA GLN A 127 -8.07 7.46 18.12
C GLN A 127 -8.43 6.61 19.35
N ARG A 128 -8.78 5.33 19.17
CA ARG A 128 -9.06 4.40 20.29
C ARG A 128 -7.80 3.99 21.05
N SER A 129 -6.63 4.01 20.40
CA SER A 129 -5.34 3.63 20.98
C SER A 129 -4.36 4.80 21.05
N ALA A 130 -4.49 5.78 20.17
CA ALA A 130 -3.63 6.94 20.06
C ALA A 130 -4.37 8.25 20.39
N ARG A 131 -3.74 9.13 21.18
CA ARG A 131 -4.29 10.46 21.49
C ARG A 131 -3.88 11.47 20.41
N PHE A 132 -4.83 11.80 19.55
CA PHE A 132 -4.74 12.90 18.58
C PHE A 132 -6.14 13.41 18.22
N SER A 133 -6.19 14.60 17.64
CA SER A 133 -7.37 15.20 17.03
C SER A 133 -7.09 15.50 15.56
N TYR A 134 -8.13 15.71 14.77
CA TYR A 134 -7.96 16.08 13.37
C TYR A 134 -9.04 17.05 12.90
N VAL A 135 -8.71 17.86 11.90
CA VAL A 135 -9.63 18.76 11.21
C VAL A 135 -9.51 18.51 9.72
N ARG A 136 -10.65 18.39 9.04
CA ARG A 136 -10.71 18.31 7.59
C ARG A 136 -10.97 19.69 7.00
N ASP A 137 -10.17 20.04 6.01
CA ASP A 137 -10.37 21.22 5.20
C ASP A 137 -11.25 20.85 3.99
N PRO A 138 -12.44 21.46 3.86
CA PRO A 138 -13.36 21.14 2.78
C PRO A 138 -12.90 21.67 1.42
N GLU A 139 -11.93 22.59 1.36
CA GLU A 139 -11.53 23.24 0.10
C GLU A 139 -10.46 22.45 -0.67
N ASP A 140 -9.56 21.75 0.02
CA ASP A 140 -8.38 21.11 -0.58
C ASP A 140 -8.24 19.61 -0.27
N ASN A 141 -9.26 19.00 0.34
CA ASN A 141 -9.25 17.60 0.80
C ASN A 141 -8.07 17.25 1.72
N THR A 142 -7.53 18.25 2.43
CA THR A 142 -6.46 18.09 3.42
C THR A 142 -7.03 17.79 4.80
N ILE A 143 -6.41 16.84 5.50
CA ILE A 143 -6.66 16.53 6.91
C ILE A 143 -5.44 16.96 7.72
N ARG A 144 -5.67 17.79 8.74
CA ARG A 144 -4.62 18.28 9.66
C ARG A 144 -4.74 17.55 10.99
N ILE A 145 -3.70 16.78 11.35
CA ILE A 145 -3.60 16.05 12.62
C ILE A 145 -2.98 16.97 13.69
N ARG A 146 -3.61 17.07 14.86
CA ARG A 146 -3.20 17.92 16.00
C ARG A 146 -3.08 17.10 17.29
#